data_AF-A0A1F3LCE8-F1
#
_entry.id   AF-A0A1F3LCE8-F1
#
_cell.length_a   1.000
_cell.length_b   1.000
_cell.length_c   1.000
_cell.angle_alpha   90.00
_cell.angle_beta   90.00
_cell.angle_gamma   90.00
#
_symmetry.space_group_name_H-M   'P 1'
#
loop_
_entity.id
_entity.type
_entity.pdbx_description
1 polymer ?
#
loop_
_entity_poly.entity_id
_entity_poly.type
_entity_poly.pdbx_seq_one_letter_code
_entity_poly.pdbx_strand_id
1 'polypeptide(L)'
;MKYLFIIASLIFSINIFAQTPIDFTKLQEMKEVFFNNGQPFTGECFQNYPSGQKGMEGSFKDGKRDGIWNWYYDDGSRKRETNYRWGKMHGLSIIWYKNGQKRSEIVYDMGQNVKQIRWDEEGNFLPPPTFGGQ
;
A
#
# COMPACT_ATOMS: atom_id res chain seq x y z
N MET A 1 14.57 7.83 -54.51
CA MET A 1 14.73 8.47 -53.18
C MET A 1 13.78 7.77 -52.22
N LYS A 2 14.30 6.83 -51.42
CA LYS A 2 13.55 5.74 -50.77
C LYS A 2 13.54 5.85 -49.23
N TYR A 3 13.66 7.07 -48.71
CA TYR A 3 13.86 7.34 -47.27
C TYR A 3 13.00 8.50 -46.74
N LEU A 4 11.72 8.60 -47.12
CA LEU A 4 10.82 9.64 -46.58
C LEU A 4 9.63 9.09 -45.77
N PHE A 5 9.64 7.82 -45.34
CA PHE A 5 8.49 7.24 -44.61
C PHE A 5 8.81 6.46 -43.33
N ILE A 6 10.05 6.46 -42.81
CA ILE A 6 10.41 5.59 -41.67
C ILE A 6 10.55 6.32 -40.31
N ILE A 7 10.34 7.65 -40.25
CA ILE A 7 10.52 8.39 -38.98
C ILE A 7 9.20 8.56 -38.19
N ALA A 8 8.04 8.29 -38.79
CA ALA A 8 6.74 8.44 -38.12
C ALA A 8 6.33 7.23 -37.23
N SER A 9 7.06 6.11 -37.27
CA SER A 9 6.65 4.85 -36.63
C SER A 9 7.25 4.60 -35.24
N LEU A 10 8.23 5.41 -34.80
CA LEU A 10 8.98 5.16 -33.56
C LEU A 10 8.60 6.09 -32.40
N ILE A 11 7.72 7.08 -32.61
CA ILE A 11 7.22 7.95 -31.52
C ILE A 11 5.90 7.42 -30.94
N PHE A 12 5.34 6.33 -31.48
CA PHE A 12 4.13 5.68 -30.94
C PHE A 12 4.42 4.64 -29.85
N SER A 13 5.65 4.58 -29.35
CA SER A 13 6.05 3.64 -28.30
C SER A 13 6.68 4.41 -27.15
N ILE A 14 5.84 5.00 -26.32
CA ILE A 14 5.87 5.08 -24.84
C ILE A 14 4.64 5.93 -24.49
N ASN A 15 3.45 5.37 -24.62
CA ASN A 15 2.36 5.80 -23.75
C ASN A 15 2.35 4.81 -22.58
N ILE A 16 3.34 4.93 -21.69
CA ILE A 16 3.18 4.42 -20.33
C ILE A 16 2.21 5.41 -19.67
N PHE A 17 0.92 5.30 -20.00
CA PHE A 17 -0.11 5.97 -19.23
C PHE A 17 -0.21 5.15 -17.95
N ALA A 18 0.57 5.52 -16.94
CA ALA A 18 0.26 5.09 -15.58
C ALA A 18 -1.18 5.54 -15.34
N GLN A 19 -2.09 4.57 -15.20
CA GLN A 19 -3.49 4.88 -15.00
C GLN A 19 -3.60 5.76 -13.75
N THR A 20 -4.36 6.86 -13.84
CA THR A 20 -4.54 7.78 -12.72
C THR A 20 -5.02 6.99 -11.50
N PRO A 21 -4.41 7.17 -10.31
CA PRO A 21 -4.86 6.49 -9.11
C PRO A 21 -6.37 6.65 -8.90
N ILE A 22 -7.06 5.57 -8.54
CA ILE A 22 -8.50 5.61 -8.27
C ILE A 22 -8.75 5.88 -6.78
N ASP A 23 -9.82 6.62 -6.48
CA ASP A 23 -10.33 6.67 -5.11
C ASP A 23 -10.77 5.25 -4.69
N PHE A 24 -10.19 4.73 -3.61
CA PHE A 24 -10.46 3.41 -3.06
C PHE A 24 -11.95 3.19 -2.78
N THR A 25 -12.70 4.24 -2.45
CA THR A 25 -14.15 4.16 -2.20
C THR A 25 -14.96 3.79 -3.44
N LYS A 26 -14.37 3.88 -4.64
CA LYS A 26 -14.98 3.46 -5.91
C LYS A 26 -14.82 1.97 -6.19
N LEU A 27 -13.99 1.26 -5.41
CA LEU A 27 -13.78 -0.16 -5.57
C LEU A 27 -14.85 -0.95 -4.81
N GLN A 28 -15.31 -2.04 -5.42
CA GLN A 28 -16.25 -2.98 -4.81
C GLN A 28 -15.49 -4.21 -4.32
N GLU A 29 -15.61 -4.53 -3.04
CA GLU A 29 -15.00 -5.74 -2.48
C GLU A 29 -15.98 -6.92 -2.55
N MET A 30 -15.54 -8.04 -3.12
CA MET A 30 -16.27 -9.30 -3.14
C MET A 30 -15.29 -10.46 -2.88
N LYS A 31 -15.50 -11.20 -1.78
CA LYS A 31 -14.66 -12.36 -1.40
C LYS A 31 -13.15 -12.04 -1.44
N GLU A 32 -12.73 -10.96 -0.77
CA GLU A 32 -11.34 -10.49 -0.69
C GLU A 32 -10.72 -10.00 -2.02
N VAL A 33 -11.53 -9.84 -3.07
CA VAL A 33 -11.12 -9.30 -4.36
C VAL A 33 -11.81 -7.96 -4.59
N PHE A 34 -11.05 -6.96 -5.00
CA PHE A 34 -11.49 -5.61 -5.30
C PHE A 34 -11.75 -5.46 -6.79
N PHE A 35 -12.93 -4.94 -7.12
CA PHE A 35 -13.39 -4.76 -8.49
C PHE A 35 -13.60 -3.29 -8.82
N ASN A 36 -13.31 -2.92 -10.06
CA ASN A 36 -13.72 -1.66 -10.65
C ASN A 36 -14.52 -1.96 -11.92
N ASN A 37 -15.76 -1.47 -12.00
CA ASN A 37 -16.66 -1.73 -13.13
C ASN A 37 -16.81 -3.24 -13.46
N GLY A 38 -16.91 -4.08 -12.43
CA GLY A 38 -17.13 -5.53 -12.58
C GLY A 38 -15.90 -6.35 -12.95
N GLN A 39 -14.71 -5.74 -13.09
CA GLN A 39 -13.45 -6.43 -13.36
C GLN A 39 -12.52 -6.36 -12.14
N PRO A 40 -11.75 -7.41 -11.82
CA PRO A 40 -10.72 -7.35 -10.78
C PRO A 40 -9.76 -6.18 -11.05
N PHE A 41 -9.61 -5.32 -10.06
CA PHE A 41 -8.89 -4.08 -10.23
C PHE A 41 -7.37 -4.30 -10.20
N THR A 42 -6.67 -3.72 -11.18
CA THR A 42 -5.21 -3.65 -11.21
C THR A 42 -4.81 -2.19 -11.41
N GLY A 43 -4.01 -1.65 -10.49
CA GLY A 43 -3.57 -0.26 -10.52
C GLY A 43 -3.44 0.38 -9.15
N GLU A 44 -3.06 1.64 -9.15
CA GLU A 44 -2.90 2.46 -7.95
C GLU A 44 -4.26 2.96 -7.42
N CYS A 45 -4.36 3.07 -6.11
CA CYS A 45 -5.51 3.67 -5.44
C CYS A 45 -5.08 4.56 -4.27
N PHE A 46 -5.99 5.42 -3.84
CA PHE A 46 -5.80 6.27 -2.66
C PHE A 46 -7.13 6.51 -1.95
N GLN A 47 -7.07 7.02 -0.73
CA GLN A 47 -8.22 7.60 -0.04
C GLN A 47 -7.75 8.82 0.74
N ASN A 48 -8.54 9.89 0.69
CA ASN A 48 -8.30 11.09 1.48
C ASN A 48 -9.17 11.10 2.74
N TYR A 49 -8.71 11.81 3.76
CA TYR A 49 -9.52 12.23 4.89
C TYR A 49 -10.54 13.30 4.46
N PRO A 50 -11.59 13.53 5.26
CA PRO A 50 -12.52 14.64 5.04
C PRO A 50 -11.83 16.03 5.00
N SER A 51 -10.69 16.16 5.66
CA SER A 51 -9.82 17.35 5.61
C SER A 51 -9.21 17.62 4.22
N GLY A 52 -9.26 16.63 3.31
CA GLY A 52 -8.58 16.65 2.01
C GLY A 52 -7.16 16.09 2.03
N GLN A 53 -6.59 15.81 3.21
CA GLN A 53 -5.27 15.19 3.31
C GLN A 53 -5.31 13.72 2.91
N LYS A 54 -4.21 13.21 2.35
CA LYS A 54 -4.10 11.80 1.96
C LYS A 54 -4.11 10.91 3.21
N GLY A 55 -5.05 9.98 3.29
CA GLY A 55 -5.17 9.04 4.41
C GLY A 55 -4.52 7.68 4.13
N MET A 56 -4.59 7.21 2.89
CA MET A 56 -3.86 6.02 2.44
C MET A 56 -3.64 5.99 0.94
N GLU A 57 -2.67 5.18 0.52
CA GLU A 57 -2.43 4.82 -0.88
C GLU A 57 -1.74 3.46 -0.99
N GLY A 58 -1.84 2.87 -2.18
CA GLY A 58 -1.19 1.61 -2.53
C GLY A 58 -1.79 1.04 -3.80
N SER A 59 -1.36 -0.16 -4.19
CA SER A 59 -1.82 -0.78 -5.43
C SER A 59 -2.50 -2.12 -5.25
N PHE A 60 -3.25 -2.46 -6.29
CA PHE A 60 -3.88 -3.75 -6.50
C PHE A 60 -3.32 -4.42 -7.75
N LYS A 61 -3.28 -5.75 -7.71
CA LYS A 61 -3.05 -6.63 -8.84
C LYS A 61 -4.08 -7.76 -8.80
N ASP A 62 -4.84 -7.91 -9.88
CA ASP A 62 -5.92 -8.90 -10.03
C ASP A 62 -6.93 -8.81 -8.87
N GLY A 63 -7.26 -7.58 -8.48
CA GLY A 63 -8.15 -7.23 -7.38
C GLY A 63 -7.59 -7.52 -5.99
N LYS A 64 -6.32 -7.87 -5.84
CA LYS A 64 -5.69 -8.12 -4.52
C LYS A 64 -4.62 -7.08 -4.23
N ARG A 65 -4.50 -6.65 -2.97
CA ARG A 65 -3.42 -5.72 -2.58
C ARG A 65 -2.07 -6.30 -2.96
N ASP A 66 -1.22 -5.49 -3.57
CA ASP A 66 0.11 -5.89 -4.01
C ASP A 66 1.07 -4.71 -3.80
N GLY A 67 2.32 -4.99 -3.45
CA GLY A 67 3.31 -3.94 -3.19
C GLY A 67 3.12 -3.20 -1.88
N ILE A 68 3.67 -1.98 -1.81
CA ILE A 68 3.68 -1.16 -0.59
C ILE A 68 2.36 -0.42 -0.45
N TRP A 69 1.75 -0.54 0.73
CA TRP A 69 0.63 0.27 1.17
C TRP A 69 1.07 1.24 2.25
N ASN A 70 0.70 2.50 2.08
CA ASN A 70 0.99 3.58 3.02
C ASN A 70 -0.31 4.08 3.64
N TRP A 71 -0.26 4.39 4.93
CA TRP A 71 -1.30 5.10 5.65
C TRP A 71 -0.67 6.28 6.39
N TYR A 72 -1.45 7.34 6.49
CA TYR A 72 -1.05 8.59 7.11
C TYR A 72 -1.98 8.92 8.27
N TYR A 73 -1.56 9.84 9.13
CA TYR A 73 -2.44 10.55 10.04
C TYR A 73 -3.09 11.74 9.32
N ASP A 74 -4.11 12.34 9.92
CA ASP A 74 -4.84 13.48 9.35
C ASP A 74 -4.02 14.79 9.31
N ASP A 75 -2.82 14.78 9.88
CA ASP A 75 -1.81 15.84 9.74
C ASP A 75 -0.78 15.54 8.62
N GLY A 76 -0.94 14.41 7.92
CA GLY A 76 -0.11 13.98 6.80
C GLY A 76 1.14 13.20 7.22
N SER A 77 1.40 13.07 8.53
CA SER A 77 2.53 12.28 9.03
C SER A 77 2.30 10.77 8.78
N ARG A 78 3.39 10.01 8.64
CA ARG A 78 3.32 8.57 8.40
C ARG A 78 2.68 7.86 9.58
N LYS A 79 1.73 6.97 9.30
CA LYS A 79 1.06 6.13 10.30
C LYS A 79 1.44 4.67 10.17
N ARG A 80 1.49 4.16 8.94
CA ARG A 80 1.83 2.76 8.64
C ARG A 80 2.36 2.61 7.23
N GLU A 81 3.27 1.68 7.06
CA GLU A 81 3.75 1.18 5.78
C GLU A 81 3.73 -0.35 5.88
N THR A 82 3.14 -1.03 4.90
CA THR A 82 3.00 -2.49 4.90
C THR A 82 3.17 -3.03 3.49
N ASN A 83 4.02 -4.05 3.35
CA ASN A 83 4.14 -4.79 2.11
C ASN A 83 3.05 -5.85 1.99
N TYR A 84 2.42 -5.93 0.82
CA TYR A 84 1.45 -6.95 0.46
C TYR A 84 1.91 -7.75 -0.75
N ARG A 85 1.49 -9.01 -0.77
CA ARG A 85 1.62 -9.91 -1.91
C ARG A 85 0.37 -10.77 -1.99
N TRP A 86 -0.29 -10.76 -3.15
CA TRP A 86 -1.52 -11.52 -3.38
C TRP A 86 -2.60 -11.30 -2.31
N GLY A 87 -2.75 -10.06 -1.84
CA GLY A 87 -3.75 -9.67 -0.84
C GLY A 87 -3.35 -9.93 0.60
N LYS A 88 -2.21 -10.58 0.85
CA LYS A 88 -1.71 -10.90 2.20
C LYS A 88 -0.53 -10.02 2.55
N MET A 89 -0.40 -9.65 3.82
CA MET A 89 0.81 -8.99 4.32
C MET A 89 2.01 -9.92 4.13
N HIS A 90 3.09 -9.44 3.53
CA HIS A 90 4.29 -10.22 3.28
C HIS A 90 5.50 -9.30 3.23
N GLY A 91 6.51 -9.58 4.06
CA GLY A 91 7.66 -8.70 4.28
C GLY A 91 7.45 -7.75 5.46
N LEU A 92 8.12 -6.60 5.42
CA LEU A 92 8.13 -5.65 6.52
C LEU A 92 6.85 -4.82 6.57
N SER A 93 6.32 -4.63 7.78
CA SER A 93 5.39 -3.57 8.14
C SER A 93 5.96 -2.71 9.25
N ILE A 94 5.89 -1.39 9.06
CA ILE A 94 6.31 -0.40 10.05
C ILE A 94 5.09 0.41 10.45
N ILE A 95 4.95 0.67 11.75
CA ILE A 95 3.91 1.53 12.33
C ILE A 95 4.62 2.62 13.10
N TRP A 96 4.15 3.85 12.98
CA TRP A 96 4.69 5.01 13.69
C TRP A 96 3.67 5.57 14.67
N TYR A 97 4.16 6.29 15.67
CA TYR A 97 3.39 7.21 16.49
C TYR A 97 3.21 8.55 15.76
N LYS A 98 2.27 9.38 16.22
CA LYS A 98 2.07 10.73 15.66
C LYS A 98 3.30 11.63 15.79
N ASN A 99 4.14 11.40 16.79
CA ASN A 99 5.40 12.13 16.96
C ASN A 99 6.50 11.71 15.96
N GLY A 100 6.21 10.78 15.05
CA GLY A 100 7.13 10.29 14.02
C GLY A 100 8.05 9.15 14.49
N GLN A 101 8.04 8.79 15.77
CA GLN A 101 8.82 7.65 16.27
C GLN A 101 8.22 6.32 15.83
N LYS A 102 9.07 5.31 15.62
CA LYS A 102 8.61 3.96 15.29
C LYS A 102 7.90 3.36 16.50
N ARG A 103 6.67 2.91 16.28
CA ARG A 103 5.88 2.17 17.27
C ARG A 103 6.13 0.67 17.20
N SER A 104 6.21 0.14 15.98
CA SER A 104 6.49 -1.28 15.80
C SER A 104 7.00 -1.61 14.41
N GLU A 105 7.79 -2.67 14.34
CA GLU A 105 8.19 -3.35 13.12
C GLU A 105 7.70 -4.79 13.20
N ILE A 106 7.02 -5.24 12.16
CA ILE A 106 6.45 -6.59 12.08
C ILE A 106 6.89 -7.21 10.76
N VAL A 107 7.46 -8.40 10.81
CA VAL A 107 7.76 -9.19 9.61
C VAL A 107 6.62 -10.18 9.42
N TYR A 108 5.98 -10.10 8.27
CA TYR A 108 4.93 -11.02 7.87
C TYR A 108 5.42 -12.03 6.83
N ASP A 109 4.98 -13.27 6.96
CA ASP A 109 5.02 -14.25 5.87
C ASP A 109 3.60 -14.69 5.54
N MET A 110 3.09 -14.24 4.39
CA MET A 110 1.78 -14.62 3.87
C MET A 110 0.64 -14.45 4.89
N GLY A 111 0.66 -13.33 5.61
CA GLY A 111 -0.31 -12.95 6.63
C GLY A 111 0.06 -13.37 8.05
N GLN A 112 1.05 -14.26 8.25
CA GLN A 112 1.51 -14.68 9.56
C GLN A 112 2.56 -13.72 10.12
N ASN A 113 2.39 -13.24 11.35
CA ASN A 113 3.41 -12.48 12.06
C ASN A 113 4.55 -13.43 12.49
N VAL A 114 5.73 -13.27 11.87
CA VAL A 114 6.92 -14.09 12.12
C VAL A 114 7.81 -13.45 13.18
N LYS A 115 7.85 -12.12 13.22
CA LYS A 115 8.67 -11.36 14.16
C LYS A 115 8.03 -10.01 14.41
N GLN A 116 8.06 -9.56 15.66
CA GLN A 116 7.60 -8.24 16.05
C GLN A 116 8.56 -7.58 17.03
N ILE A 117 8.86 -6.31 16.78
CA ILE A 117 9.55 -5.41 17.70
C ILE A 117 8.62 -4.23 17.97
N ARG A 118 8.60 -3.74 19.21
CA ARG A 118 7.76 -2.63 19.64
C ARG A 118 8.57 -1.64 20.44
N TRP A 119 8.18 -0.37 20.35
CA TRP A 119 8.72 0.71 21.14
C TRP A 119 7.59 1.54 21.74
N ASP A 120 7.87 2.27 22.82
CA ASP A 120 7.01 3.33 23.35
C ASP A 120 7.18 4.65 22.58
N GLU A 121 6.49 5.71 23.01
CA GLU A 121 6.52 7.02 22.33
C GLU A 121 7.85 7.76 22.49
N GLU A 122 8.68 7.34 23.44
CA GLU A 122 10.01 7.85 23.72
C GLU A 122 11.12 7.07 22.98
N GLY A 123 10.78 5.93 22.38
CA GLY A 123 11.67 5.11 21.57
C GLY A 123 12.34 3.98 22.34
N ASN A 124 11.89 3.68 23.55
CA ASN A 124 12.38 2.55 24.34
C ASN A 124 11.72 1.26 23.89
N PHE A 125 12.49 0.17 23.87
CA PHE A 125 11.97 -1.15 23.51
C PHE A 125 10.93 -1.64 24.52
N LEU A 126 9.80 -2.13 24.00
CA LEU A 126 8.78 -2.81 24.79
C LEU A 126 9.00 -4.32 24.75
N PRO A 127 8.85 -5.03 25.88
CA PRO A 127 8.94 -6.47 25.91
C PRO A 127 7.86 -7.11 25.01
N PRO A 128 8.04 -8.38 24.57
CA PRO A 128 6.99 -9.13 23.91
C PRO A 128 5.71 -9.15 24.77
N PRO A 129 4.51 -9.26 24.17
CA PRO A 129 3.29 -9.41 24.95
C PRO A 129 3.44 -10.66 25.82
N THR A 130 3.37 -10.50 27.14
CA THR A 130 3.24 -11.64 28.05
C THR A 130 1.83 -12.17 27.86
N PHE A 131 1.68 -13.25 27.09
CA PHE A 131 0.46 -14.04 27.14
C PHE A 131 0.46 -14.71 28.50
N GLY A 132 -0.22 -14.10 29.48
CA GLY A 132 -0.45 -14.72 30.78
C GLY A 132 -1.10 -16.09 30.51
N GLY A 133 -0.39 -17.15 30.87
CA GLY A 133 -0.93 -18.51 30.80
C GLY A 133 -2.21 -18.57 31.64
N GLN A 134 -3.27 -19.08 31.03
CA GLN A 134 -4.37 -19.67 31.79
C GLN A 134 -3.95 -21.05 32.29
#